data_AF-A0ABD8ABK5-F1
#
_entry.id   AF-A0ABD8ABK5-F1
#
_cell.length_a   1.000
_cell.length_b   1.000
_cell.length_c   1.000
_cell.angle_alpha   90.00
_cell.angle_beta   90.00
_cell.angle_gamma   90.00
#
_symmetry.space_group_name_H-M   'P 1'
#
loop_
_entity.id
_entity.type
_entity.pdbx_description
1 polymer ?
#
loop_
_entity_poly.entity_id
_entity_poly.type
_entity_poly.pdbx_seq_one_letter_code
_entity_poly.pdbx_strand_id
1 'polypeptide(L)'
;MTGIQAAERVFIVAGKEFTDHLTSRKFLVILALLLMFVLLGMHQGIDQYNRDLEVYNQQLQAAEDAAGPAGMMPERPSTLFVFLYLESSLIVFGGVLAIAMGADLVSKEKESRSLKSLLSHPVYRDEIINGKALGGMAALGVALVVAFALTFAVLLVFSIVPTADEVSAVLIFGLASFLFMLAFFALALALSVGVKESGHAVVYGLTLFFALTYPLQMFGMVLAGAVVGDMPQKPEMPAWTDSEGVNHVPYDEAYEEECDRYAAELEVYQNKRQFVTDMVYLFSPVRTYSAVTSTTVHPSELPPEEAADRIWRNLAALIVFPAVFFAAAYVKFMRMDIR
;
A
#
# COMPACT_ATOMS: atom_id res chain seq x y z
N MET A 1 1.06 5.06 -42.55
CA MET A 1 1.80 4.21 -41.61
C MET A 1 0.78 3.43 -40.81
N THR A 2 0.83 2.10 -40.85
CA THR A 2 -0.18 1.25 -40.21
C THR A 2 0.05 1.22 -38.69
N GLY A 3 -1.02 1.24 -37.88
CA GLY A 3 -0.91 1.23 -36.41
C GLY A 3 -0.08 0.07 -35.84
N ILE A 4 0.03 -1.03 -36.61
CA ILE A 4 0.86 -2.20 -36.29
C ILE A 4 2.36 -1.82 -36.22
N GLN A 5 2.86 -1.00 -37.14
CA GLN A 5 4.27 -0.58 -37.16
C GLN A 5 4.64 0.40 -36.03
N ALA A 6 3.66 1.09 -35.46
CA ALA A 6 3.85 1.97 -34.32
C ALA A 6 3.90 1.15 -33.01
N ALA A 7 2.98 0.20 -32.86
CA ALA A 7 2.98 -0.72 -31.72
C ALA A 7 4.29 -1.54 -31.64
N GLU A 8 4.78 -2.04 -32.77
CA GLU A 8 6.05 -2.78 -32.85
C GLU A 8 7.24 -1.95 -32.37
N ARG A 9 7.32 -0.66 -32.76
CA ARG A 9 8.36 0.25 -32.29
C ARG A 9 8.30 0.50 -30.78
N VAL A 10 7.10 0.67 -30.23
CA VAL A 10 6.90 0.82 -28.78
C VAL A 10 7.43 -0.41 -28.03
N PHE A 11 7.11 -1.62 -28.50
CA PHE A 11 7.60 -2.86 -27.86
C PHE A 11 9.11 -3.04 -27.98
N ILE A 12 9.72 -2.63 -29.08
CA ILE A 12 11.19 -2.65 -29.24
C ILE A 12 11.85 -1.72 -28.20
N VAL A 13 11.34 -0.49 -28.06
CA VAL A 13 11.83 0.45 -27.04
C VAL A 13 11.61 -0.12 -25.64
N ALA A 14 10.42 -0.67 -25.36
CA ALA A 14 10.10 -1.25 -24.07
C ALA A 14 11.00 -2.45 -23.72
N GLY A 15 11.27 -3.35 -24.66
CA GLY A 15 12.14 -4.51 -24.43
C GLY A 15 13.59 -4.13 -24.13
N LYS A 16 14.09 -3.08 -24.80
CA LYS A 16 15.40 -2.51 -24.48
C LYS A 16 15.42 -1.94 -23.07
N GLU A 17 14.48 -1.04 -22.75
CA GLU A 17 14.42 -0.37 -21.43
C GLU A 17 14.22 -1.37 -20.29
N PHE A 18 13.39 -2.40 -20.50
CA PHE A 18 13.22 -3.51 -19.57
C PHE A 18 14.54 -4.22 -19.27
N THR A 19 15.30 -4.55 -20.31
CA THR A 19 16.62 -5.20 -20.16
C THR A 19 17.61 -4.29 -19.45
N ASP A 20 17.63 -3.00 -19.82
CA ASP A 20 18.50 -1.99 -19.19
C ASP A 20 18.16 -1.82 -17.70
N HIS A 21 16.87 -1.86 -17.33
CA HIS A 21 16.44 -1.84 -15.92
C HIS A 21 16.91 -3.08 -15.17
N LEU A 22 16.59 -4.29 -15.65
CA LEU A 22 16.90 -5.55 -14.96
C LEU A 22 18.40 -5.79 -14.77
N THR A 23 19.22 -5.31 -15.70
CA THR A 23 20.68 -5.45 -15.63
C THR A 23 21.36 -4.31 -14.87
N SER A 24 20.63 -3.25 -14.52
CA SER A 24 21.21 -2.12 -13.82
C SER A 24 21.62 -2.48 -12.39
N ARG A 25 22.81 -2.05 -11.97
CA ARG A 25 23.29 -2.25 -10.58
C ARG A 25 22.32 -1.66 -9.55
N LYS A 26 21.72 -0.51 -9.86
CA LYS A 26 20.74 0.15 -8.97
C LYS A 26 19.52 -0.74 -8.74
N PHE A 27 18.93 -1.29 -9.80
CA PHE A 27 17.82 -2.23 -9.70
C PHE A 27 18.20 -3.47 -8.92
N LEU A 28 19.32 -4.12 -9.25
CA LEU A 28 19.76 -5.35 -8.59
C LEU A 28 20.03 -5.16 -7.10
N VAL A 29 20.65 -4.03 -6.70
CA VAL A 29 20.90 -3.72 -5.28
C VAL A 29 19.59 -3.50 -4.52
N ILE A 30 18.68 -2.69 -5.05
CA ILE A 30 17.40 -2.41 -4.39
C ILE A 30 16.52 -3.66 -4.37
N LEU A 31 16.52 -4.47 -5.44
CA LEU A 31 15.85 -5.77 -5.49
C LEU A 31 16.42 -6.72 -4.44
N ALA A 32 17.74 -6.83 -4.33
CA ALA A 32 18.37 -7.67 -3.31
C ALA A 32 17.99 -7.23 -1.90
N LEU A 33 17.94 -5.92 -1.64
CA LEU A 33 17.45 -5.38 -0.36
C LEU A 33 15.97 -5.71 -0.15
N LEU A 34 15.11 -5.53 -1.16
CA LEU A 34 13.70 -5.92 -1.09
C LEU A 34 13.58 -7.41 -0.70
N LEU A 35 14.28 -8.31 -1.40
CA LEU A 35 14.20 -9.75 -1.14
C LEU A 35 14.77 -10.12 0.24
N MET A 36 15.85 -9.46 0.68
CA MET A 36 16.38 -9.64 2.03
C MET A 36 15.34 -9.27 3.10
N PHE A 37 14.67 -8.13 2.94
CA PHE A 37 13.64 -7.70 3.89
C PHE A 37 12.37 -8.53 3.80
N VAL A 38 12.00 -9.03 2.62
CA VAL A 38 10.95 -10.04 2.47
C VAL A 38 11.27 -11.27 3.30
N LEU A 39 12.49 -11.82 3.20
CA LEU A 39 12.89 -12.99 4.01
C LEU A 39 12.83 -12.71 5.52
N LEU A 40 13.28 -11.53 5.96
CA LEU A 40 13.19 -11.13 7.36
C LEU A 40 11.73 -11.00 7.83
N GLY A 41 10.89 -10.34 7.03
CA GLY A 41 9.47 -10.17 7.33
C GLY A 41 8.74 -11.51 7.35
N MET A 42 9.12 -12.45 6.48
CA MET A 42 8.59 -13.80 6.48
C MET A 42 8.93 -14.59 7.73
N HIS A 43 10.18 -14.51 8.20
CA HIS A 43 10.58 -15.13 9.46
C HIS A 43 9.68 -14.60 10.61
N GLN A 44 9.50 -13.28 10.69
CA GLN A 44 8.63 -12.66 11.69
C GLN A 44 7.16 -13.08 11.53
N GLY A 45 6.66 -13.14 10.31
CA GLY A 45 5.29 -13.52 10.01
C GLY A 45 4.98 -14.97 10.33
N ILE A 46 5.89 -15.89 10.04
CA ILE A 46 5.74 -17.30 10.41
C ILE A 46 5.78 -17.48 11.92
N ASP A 47 6.72 -16.81 12.60
CA ASP A 47 6.78 -16.85 14.07
C ASP A 47 5.49 -16.34 14.71
N GLN A 48 4.91 -15.26 14.16
CA GLN A 48 3.64 -14.72 14.63
C GLN A 48 2.48 -15.66 14.35
N TYR A 49 2.37 -16.20 13.12
CA TYR A 49 1.35 -17.17 12.76
C TYR A 49 1.39 -18.42 13.66
N ASN A 50 2.58 -18.94 13.97
CA ASN A 50 2.74 -20.09 14.85
C ASN A 50 2.28 -19.77 16.29
N ARG A 51 2.62 -18.58 16.81
CA ARG A 51 2.12 -18.13 18.12
C ARG A 51 0.60 -18.04 18.14
N ASP A 52 -0.01 -17.46 17.11
CA ASP A 52 -1.47 -17.32 17.03
C ASP A 52 -2.15 -18.69 16.90
N LEU A 53 -1.51 -19.63 16.20
CA LEU A 53 -1.99 -21.01 16.09
C LEU A 53 -1.91 -21.76 17.43
N GLU A 54 -0.85 -21.55 18.21
CA GLU A 54 -0.73 -22.09 19.57
C GLU A 54 -1.84 -21.56 20.48
N VAL A 55 -2.11 -20.24 20.45
CA VAL A 55 -3.21 -19.62 21.20
C VAL A 55 -4.56 -20.18 20.77
N TYR A 56 -4.80 -20.29 19.46
CA TYR A 56 -6.01 -20.90 18.91
C TYR A 56 -6.23 -22.33 19.44
N ASN A 57 -5.18 -23.16 19.41
CA ASN A 57 -5.27 -24.56 19.89
C ASN A 57 -5.55 -24.63 21.41
N GLN A 58 -4.95 -23.74 22.21
CA GLN A 58 -5.21 -23.66 23.64
C GLN A 58 -6.66 -23.26 23.94
N GLN A 59 -7.19 -22.27 23.21
CA GLN A 59 -8.59 -21.85 23.36
C GLN A 59 -9.56 -22.94 22.93
N LEU A 60 -9.24 -23.68 21.88
CA LEU A 60 -10.07 -24.80 21.41
C LEU A 60 -10.14 -25.92 22.47
N GLN A 61 -9.01 -26.28 23.08
CA GLN A 61 -8.97 -27.25 24.19
C GLN A 61 -9.77 -26.78 25.41
N ALA A 62 -9.62 -25.51 25.80
CA ALA A 62 -10.38 -24.94 26.91
C ALA A 62 -11.90 -24.91 26.65
N ALA A 63 -12.31 -24.71 25.39
CA ALA A 63 -13.71 -24.75 24.98
C ALA A 63 -14.29 -26.18 24.92
N GLU A 64 -13.46 -27.19 24.59
CA GLU A 64 -13.86 -28.60 24.67
C GLU A 64 -14.05 -29.07 26.13
N ASP A 65 -13.19 -28.61 27.05
CA ASP A 65 -13.25 -28.96 28.48
C ASP A 65 -14.39 -28.23 29.22
N ALA A 66 -14.73 -27.01 28.81
CA ALA A 66 -15.83 -26.22 29.36
C ALA A 66 -17.13 -26.53 28.60
N ALA A 67 -17.91 -27.52 29.05
CA ALA A 67 -19.27 -27.79 28.56
C ALA A 67 -20.29 -26.67 28.91
N GLY A 68 -19.98 -25.42 28.52
CA GLY A 68 -20.77 -24.21 28.68
C GLY A 68 -21.16 -23.60 27.33
N PRO A 69 -22.12 -22.67 27.28
CA PRO A 69 -22.78 -22.23 26.05
C PRO A 69 -21.78 -21.66 25.05
N ALA A 70 -22.07 -21.88 23.76
CA ALA A 70 -21.37 -21.44 22.56
C ALA A 70 -21.00 -19.94 22.55
N GLY A 71 -20.04 -19.55 23.37
CA GLY A 71 -19.51 -18.20 23.49
C GLY A 71 -18.23 -18.09 22.69
N MET A 72 -18.36 -17.97 21.37
CA MET A 72 -17.31 -17.80 20.36
C MET A 72 -16.34 -18.99 20.24
N MET A 73 -16.56 -19.84 19.23
CA MET A 73 -15.50 -20.73 18.75
C MET A 73 -14.32 -19.85 18.30
N PRO A 74 -13.08 -20.17 18.71
CA PRO A 74 -11.90 -19.45 18.24
C PRO A 74 -11.84 -19.46 16.70
N GLU A 75 -11.45 -18.34 16.09
CA GLU A 75 -11.20 -18.29 14.65
C GLU A 75 -9.77 -18.75 14.36
N ARG A 76 -9.61 -19.66 13.39
CA ARG A 76 -8.29 -20.13 12.96
C ARG A 76 -7.51 -18.96 12.36
N PRO A 77 -6.24 -18.73 12.75
CA PRO A 77 -5.43 -17.67 12.14
C PRO A 77 -5.25 -17.91 10.64
N SER A 78 -5.39 -16.85 9.85
CA SER A 78 -5.20 -16.92 8.40
C SER A 78 -3.71 -16.95 8.03
N THR A 79 -3.36 -17.73 7.01
CA THR A 79 -1.99 -17.76 6.46
C THR A 79 -1.63 -16.44 5.77
N LEU A 80 -2.63 -15.64 5.40
CA LEU A 80 -2.48 -14.33 4.79
C LEU A 80 -1.81 -13.31 5.72
N PHE A 81 -1.79 -13.56 7.04
CA PHE A 81 -1.12 -12.68 7.99
C PHE A 81 0.37 -12.51 7.67
N VAL A 82 1.02 -13.55 7.14
CA VAL A 82 2.43 -13.48 6.69
C VAL A 82 2.62 -12.45 5.57
N PHE A 83 1.60 -12.22 4.74
CA PHE A 83 1.65 -11.23 3.66
C PHE A 83 1.62 -9.79 4.15
N LEU A 84 1.15 -9.50 5.38
CA LEU A 84 1.25 -8.15 5.96
C LEU A 84 2.71 -7.73 6.21
N TYR A 85 3.61 -8.68 6.45
CA TYR A 85 5.05 -8.39 6.55
C TYR A 85 5.69 -8.16 5.18
N LEU A 86 5.21 -8.86 4.15
CA LEU A 86 5.54 -8.55 2.75
C LEU A 86 5.07 -7.14 2.38
N GLU A 87 3.88 -6.74 2.83
CA GLU A 87 3.36 -5.37 2.64
C GLU A 87 4.37 -4.33 3.13
N SER A 88 4.81 -4.47 4.37
CA SER A 88 5.76 -3.53 5.00
C SER A 88 7.06 -3.42 4.22
N SER A 89 7.57 -4.54 3.72
CA SER A 89 8.77 -4.59 2.87
C SER A 89 8.55 -3.91 1.51
N LEU A 90 7.38 -4.14 0.89
CA LEU A 90 7.00 -3.54 -0.38
C LEU A 90 6.75 -2.04 -0.28
N ILE A 91 6.15 -1.55 0.82
CA ILE A 91 5.93 -0.11 1.03
C ILE A 91 7.26 0.62 0.91
N VAL A 92 8.28 0.18 1.66
CA VAL A 92 9.58 0.85 1.70
C VAL A 92 10.41 0.55 0.46
N PHE A 93 10.76 -0.72 0.23
CA PHE A 93 11.72 -1.09 -0.81
C PHE A 93 11.09 -1.17 -2.20
N GLY A 94 9.82 -1.59 -2.30
CA GLY A 94 9.07 -1.53 -3.56
C GLY A 94 8.82 -0.09 -3.99
N GLY A 95 8.49 0.79 -3.05
CA GLY A 95 8.38 2.23 -3.29
C GLY A 95 9.69 2.87 -3.75
N VAL A 96 10.80 2.59 -3.05
CA VAL A 96 12.15 3.07 -3.45
C VAL A 96 12.55 2.52 -4.82
N LEU A 97 12.26 1.25 -5.11
CA LEU A 97 12.52 0.63 -6.41
C LEU A 97 11.71 1.33 -7.52
N ALA A 98 10.44 1.61 -7.28
CA ALA A 98 9.58 2.34 -8.19
C ALA A 98 10.11 3.75 -8.50
N ILE A 99 10.54 4.50 -7.46
CA ILE A 99 11.18 5.81 -7.65
C ILE A 99 12.47 5.69 -8.44
N ALA A 100 13.33 4.72 -8.12
CA ALA A 100 14.62 4.55 -8.78
C ALA A 100 14.47 4.21 -10.27
N MET A 101 13.48 3.39 -10.63
CA MET A 101 13.18 3.07 -12.02
C MET A 101 12.51 4.25 -12.74
N GLY A 102 11.67 5.01 -12.05
CA GLY A 102 10.95 6.17 -12.57
C GLY A 102 11.83 7.41 -12.83
N ALA A 103 12.74 7.71 -11.91
CA ALA A 103 13.39 9.02 -11.81
C ALA A 103 14.43 9.29 -12.89
N ASP A 104 15.09 8.25 -13.41
CA ASP A 104 16.17 8.36 -14.40
C ASP A 104 15.72 8.06 -15.84
N LEU A 105 14.43 7.79 -16.08
CA LEU A 105 13.93 7.37 -17.41
C LEU A 105 14.11 8.40 -18.52
N VAL A 106 13.98 9.69 -18.18
CA VAL A 106 14.06 10.80 -19.14
C VAL A 106 15.18 11.78 -18.75
N SER A 107 15.31 12.09 -17.46
CA SER A 107 16.32 13.01 -16.92
C SER A 107 17.76 12.59 -17.27
N LYS A 108 18.07 11.29 -17.26
CA LYS A 108 19.39 10.74 -17.65
C LYS A 108 19.77 11.09 -19.09
N GLU A 109 18.79 11.08 -20.01
CA GLU A 109 19.01 11.39 -21.43
C GLU A 109 19.09 12.89 -21.69
N LYS A 110 18.41 13.70 -20.85
CA LYS A 110 18.59 15.15 -20.85
C LYS A 110 19.98 15.54 -20.37
N GLU A 111 20.43 14.93 -19.27
CA GLU A 111 21.73 15.21 -18.66
C GLU A 111 22.88 14.84 -19.60
N SER A 112 22.80 13.67 -20.23
CA SER A 112 23.79 13.21 -21.21
C SER A 112 23.66 13.86 -22.60
N ARG A 113 22.69 14.77 -22.80
CA ARG A 113 22.32 15.40 -24.09
C ARG A 113 22.02 14.41 -25.23
N SER A 114 21.83 13.13 -24.92
CA SER A 114 21.53 12.07 -25.89
C SER A 114 20.09 12.11 -26.39
N LEU A 115 19.19 12.82 -25.68
CA LEU A 115 17.79 12.98 -26.06
C LEU A 115 17.62 13.54 -27.48
N LYS A 116 18.50 14.47 -27.91
CA LYS A 116 18.48 15.04 -29.27
C LYS A 116 18.77 13.99 -30.35
N SER A 117 19.72 13.10 -30.07
CA SER A 117 20.11 12.00 -30.98
C SER A 117 19.03 10.92 -31.04
N LEU A 118 18.38 10.62 -29.91
CA LEU A 118 17.31 9.64 -29.85
C LEU A 118 16.08 10.09 -30.69
N LEU A 119 15.82 11.40 -30.70
CA LEU A 119 14.72 12.00 -31.45
C LEU A 119 15.02 12.32 -32.92
N SER A 120 16.27 12.20 -33.36
CA SER A 120 16.63 12.33 -34.78
C SER A 120 16.44 11.02 -35.56
N HIS A 121 16.19 9.90 -34.87
CA HIS A 121 15.82 8.63 -35.48
C HIS A 121 14.31 8.60 -35.79
N PRO A 122 13.84 7.75 -36.72
CA PRO A 122 12.43 7.67 -37.13
C PRO A 122 11.53 6.98 -36.07
N VAL A 123 11.57 7.46 -34.83
CA VAL A 123 10.76 7.02 -33.70
C VAL A 123 10.05 8.25 -33.12
N TYR A 124 8.74 8.18 -33.00
CA TYR A 124 7.94 9.31 -32.51
C TYR A 124 8.06 9.48 -31.00
N ARG A 125 7.78 10.70 -30.50
CA ARG A 125 7.91 11.05 -29.08
C ARG A 125 6.97 10.26 -28.17
N ASP A 126 5.75 10.03 -28.64
CA ASP A 126 4.76 9.19 -27.98
C ASP A 126 5.20 7.72 -27.91
N GLU A 127 5.84 7.21 -28.95
CA GLU A 127 6.40 5.85 -28.97
C GLU A 127 7.52 5.70 -27.93
N ILE A 128 8.37 6.71 -27.78
CA ILE A 128 9.49 6.72 -26.83
C ILE A 128 8.99 6.73 -25.39
N ILE A 129 8.09 7.66 -25.02
CA ILE A 129 7.62 7.76 -23.64
C ILE A 129 6.81 6.53 -23.22
N ASN A 130 5.97 6.01 -24.12
CA ASN A 130 5.18 4.80 -23.85
C ASN A 130 6.08 3.57 -23.73
N GLY A 131 7.08 3.42 -24.61
CA GLY A 131 8.04 2.33 -24.54
C GLY A 131 8.83 2.36 -23.23
N LYS A 132 9.33 3.53 -22.85
CA LYS A 132 10.02 3.76 -21.57
C LYS A 132 9.16 3.42 -20.36
N ALA A 133 7.94 3.93 -20.33
CA ALA A 133 6.97 3.60 -19.29
C ALA A 133 6.77 2.10 -19.18
N LEU A 134 6.42 1.43 -20.29
CA LEU A 134 6.13 -0.01 -20.31
C LEU A 134 7.33 -0.86 -19.89
N GLY A 135 8.55 -0.51 -20.32
CA GLY A 135 9.78 -1.21 -19.92
C GLY A 135 10.03 -1.12 -18.41
N GLY A 136 9.86 0.06 -17.82
CA GLY A 136 9.96 0.25 -16.37
C GLY A 136 8.85 -0.47 -15.60
N MET A 137 7.60 -0.39 -16.07
CA MET A 137 6.46 -1.10 -15.48
C MET A 137 6.68 -2.62 -15.48
N ALA A 138 7.20 -3.18 -16.58
CA ALA A 138 7.50 -4.60 -16.68
C ALA A 138 8.63 -5.01 -15.70
N ALA A 139 9.67 -4.19 -15.54
CA ALA A 139 10.75 -4.46 -14.59
C ALA A 139 10.25 -4.48 -13.14
N LEU A 140 9.34 -3.55 -12.78
CA LEU A 140 8.67 -3.57 -11.47
C LEU A 140 7.79 -4.81 -11.29
N GLY A 141 7.07 -5.22 -12.34
CA GLY A 141 6.29 -6.45 -12.33
C GLY A 141 7.15 -7.70 -12.06
N VAL A 142 8.32 -7.80 -12.67
CA VAL A 142 9.27 -8.89 -12.40
C VAL A 142 9.74 -8.87 -10.95
N ALA A 143 10.14 -7.71 -10.43
CA ALA A 143 10.55 -7.58 -9.03
C ALA A 143 9.45 -8.07 -8.07
N LEU A 144 8.19 -7.70 -8.36
CA LEU A 144 7.04 -8.11 -7.58
C LEU A 144 6.79 -9.62 -7.67
N VAL A 145 6.79 -10.19 -8.87
CA VAL A 145 6.62 -11.64 -9.08
C VAL A 145 7.70 -12.42 -8.33
N VAL A 146 8.96 -11.96 -8.36
CA VAL A 146 10.04 -12.61 -7.61
C VAL A 146 9.81 -12.53 -6.10
N ALA A 147 9.37 -11.37 -5.58
CA ALA A 147 9.05 -11.21 -4.16
C ALA A 147 7.91 -12.14 -3.72
N PHE A 148 6.82 -12.20 -4.49
CA PHE A 148 5.68 -13.09 -4.21
C PHE A 148 6.04 -14.57 -4.36
N ALA A 149 6.81 -14.93 -5.38
CA ALA A 149 7.28 -16.29 -5.58
C ALA A 149 8.18 -16.75 -4.42
N LEU A 150 9.04 -15.85 -3.91
CA LEU A 150 9.85 -16.10 -2.73
C LEU A 150 8.96 -16.31 -1.49
N THR A 151 7.95 -15.46 -1.31
CA THR A 151 6.99 -15.60 -0.22
C THR A 151 6.25 -16.92 -0.27
N PHE A 152 5.73 -17.28 -1.44
CA PHE A 152 5.04 -18.55 -1.63
C PHE A 152 5.98 -19.75 -1.42
N ALA A 153 7.21 -19.70 -1.94
CA ALA A 153 8.18 -20.78 -1.79
C ALA A 153 8.52 -21.03 -0.31
N VAL A 154 8.73 -19.99 0.48
CA VAL A 154 9.04 -20.13 1.91
C VAL A 154 7.81 -20.66 2.67
N LEU A 155 6.59 -20.21 2.37
CA LEU A 155 5.38 -20.79 2.99
C LEU A 155 5.30 -22.32 2.77
N LEU A 156 5.57 -22.78 1.55
CA LEU A 156 5.60 -24.21 1.24
C LEU A 156 6.70 -24.97 1.99
N VAL A 157 7.89 -24.38 2.18
CA VAL A 157 8.96 -24.97 3.00
C VAL A 157 8.52 -25.19 4.44
N PHE A 158 7.73 -24.28 5.00
CA PHE A 158 7.16 -24.39 6.34
C PHE A 158 5.86 -25.20 6.39
N SER A 159 5.50 -25.91 5.32
CA SER A 159 4.26 -26.70 5.21
C SER A 159 2.98 -25.90 5.42
N ILE A 160 3.01 -24.59 5.13
CA ILE A 160 1.86 -23.70 5.14
C ILE A 160 1.36 -23.60 3.70
N VAL A 161 0.21 -24.21 3.41
CA VAL A 161 -0.40 -24.23 2.08
C VAL A 161 -1.63 -23.31 2.08
N PRO A 162 -1.63 -22.22 1.28
CA PRO A 162 -2.80 -21.37 1.13
C PRO A 162 -3.98 -22.12 0.52
N THR A 163 -5.17 -21.85 1.04
CA THR A 163 -6.44 -22.31 0.49
C THR A 163 -6.79 -21.58 -0.82
N ALA A 164 -7.79 -22.07 -1.57
CA ALA A 164 -8.20 -21.45 -2.84
C ALA A 164 -8.66 -19.99 -2.67
N ASP A 165 -9.38 -19.69 -1.59
CA ASP A 165 -9.83 -18.34 -1.28
C ASP A 165 -8.63 -17.43 -0.93
N GLU A 166 -7.67 -17.93 -0.16
CA GLU A 166 -6.42 -17.22 0.15
C GLU A 166 -5.58 -16.96 -1.11
N VAL A 167 -5.57 -17.85 -2.10
CA VAL A 167 -4.90 -17.59 -3.39
C VAL A 167 -5.55 -16.42 -4.13
N SER A 168 -6.88 -16.32 -4.13
CA SER A 168 -7.59 -15.19 -4.76
C SER A 168 -7.26 -13.87 -4.06
N ALA A 169 -7.19 -13.89 -2.72
CA ALA A 169 -6.76 -12.77 -1.89
C ALA A 169 -5.31 -12.35 -2.21
N VAL A 170 -4.39 -13.30 -2.36
CA VAL A 170 -3.00 -13.03 -2.77
C VAL A 170 -2.92 -12.38 -4.15
N LEU A 171 -3.80 -12.74 -5.09
CA LEU A 171 -3.85 -12.09 -6.41
C LEU A 171 -4.34 -10.64 -6.34
N ILE A 172 -5.38 -10.35 -5.53
CA ILE A 172 -5.87 -8.99 -5.28
C ILE A 172 -4.77 -8.16 -4.62
N PHE A 173 -4.11 -8.73 -3.61
CA PHE A 173 -2.96 -8.11 -2.95
C PHE A 173 -1.87 -7.80 -3.98
N GLY A 174 -1.45 -8.77 -4.80
CA GLY A 174 -0.43 -8.57 -5.83
C GLY A 174 -0.78 -7.48 -6.83
N LEU A 175 -2.05 -7.41 -7.26
CA LEU A 175 -2.53 -6.32 -8.10
C LEU A 175 -2.42 -4.97 -7.39
N ALA A 176 -2.84 -4.88 -6.13
CA ALA A 176 -2.73 -3.66 -5.33
C ALA A 176 -1.26 -3.24 -5.14
N SER A 177 -0.35 -4.18 -4.86
CA SER A 177 1.09 -3.92 -4.75
C SER A 177 1.67 -3.39 -6.06
N PHE A 178 1.26 -3.97 -7.19
CA PHE A 178 1.71 -3.50 -8.51
C PHE A 178 1.24 -2.06 -8.76
N LEU A 179 -0.06 -1.78 -8.56
CA LEU A 179 -0.60 -0.43 -8.73
C LEU A 179 0.03 0.59 -7.77
N PHE A 180 0.31 0.19 -6.53
CA PHE A 180 1.07 0.98 -5.56
C PHE A 180 2.47 1.36 -6.08
N MET A 181 3.22 0.38 -6.59
CA MET A 181 4.53 0.64 -7.20
C MET A 181 4.39 1.54 -8.43
N LEU A 182 3.35 1.34 -9.25
CA LEU A 182 3.05 2.21 -10.40
C LEU A 182 2.75 3.65 -9.99
N ALA A 183 2.06 3.87 -8.87
CA ALA A 183 1.78 5.21 -8.35
C ALA A 183 3.06 6.03 -8.16
N PHE A 184 4.06 5.45 -7.48
CA PHE A 184 5.34 6.11 -7.24
C PHE A 184 6.24 6.13 -8.48
N PHE A 185 6.19 5.09 -9.32
CA PHE A 185 6.88 5.10 -10.61
C PHE A 185 6.41 6.25 -11.51
N ALA A 186 5.10 6.44 -11.63
CA ALA A 186 4.50 7.50 -12.42
C ALA A 186 4.86 8.88 -11.87
N LEU A 187 4.82 9.06 -10.54
CA LEU A 187 5.29 10.26 -9.87
C LEU A 187 6.76 10.56 -10.22
N ALA A 188 7.64 9.56 -10.10
CA ALA A 188 9.06 9.71 -10.41
C ALA A 188 9.32 9.98 -11.90
N LEU A 189 8.55 9.36 -12.81
CA LEU A 189 8.61 9.66 -14.24
C LEU A 189 8.19 11.11 -14.53
N ALA A 190 7.12 11.59 -13.90
CA ALA A 190 6.68 12.99 -14.03
C ALA A 190 7.75 13.98 -13.56
N LEU A 191 8.44 13.65 -12.45
CA LEU A 191 9.59 14.42 -11.97
C LEU A 191 10.78 14.33 -12.93
N SER A 192 11.07 13.15 -13.48
CA SER A 192 12.12 12.92 -14.49
C SER A 192 11.93 13.79 -15.74
N VAL A 193 10.69 13.89 -16.23
CA VAL A 193 10.32 14.80 -17.32
C VAL A 193 10.36 16.27 -16.85
N GLY A 194 10.20 16.53 -15.55
CA GLY A 194 10.20 17.86 -14.98
C GLY A 194 11.56 18.51 -14.82
N VAL A 195 12.56 17.73 -14.40
CA VAL A 195 13.90 18.23 -14.06
C VAL A 195 14.89 18.05 -15.21
N LYS A 196 16.05 18.71 -15.11
CA LYS A 196 17.15 18.61 -16.07
C LYS A 196 18.18 17.55 -15.68
N GLU A 197 18.46 17.40 -14.39
CA GLU A 197 19.49 16.52 -13.85
C GLU A 197 18.86 15.26 -13.22
N SER A 198 19.47 14.11 -13.47
CA SER A 198 19.00 12.81 -12.96
C SER A 198 19.03 12.76 -11.44
N GLY A 199 20.10 13.30 -10.83
CA GLY A 199 20.24 13.37 -9.38
C GLY A 199 19.10 14.11 -8.69
N HIS A 200 18.63 15.24 -9.25
CA HIS A 200 17.49 15.97 -8.71
C HIS A 200 16.18 15.21 -8.82
N ALA A 201 15.96 14.47 -9.92
CA ALA A 201 14.77 13.65 -10.09
C ALA A 201 14.66 12.60 -8.97
N VAL A 202 15.79 11.92 -8.68
CA VAL A 202 15.87 10.90 -7.63
C VAL A 202 15.63 11.51 -6.26
N VAL A 203 16.32 12.62 -5.93
CA VAL A 203 16.18 13.26 -4.62
C VAL A 203 14.75 13.75 -4.40
N TYR A 204 14.16 14.49 -5.35
CA TYR A 204 12.78 14.94 -5.22
C TYR A 204 11.78 13.79 -5.18
N GLY A 205 12.01 12.74 -5.98
CA GLY A 205 11.19 11.53 -5.97
C GLY A 205 11.20 10.84 -4.61
N LEU A 206 12.39 10.64 -4.03
CA LEU A 206 12.53 10.03 -2.70
C LEU A 206 11.96 10.94 -1.61
N THR A 207 12.22 12.25 -1.65
CA THR A 207 11.65 13.20 -0.69
C THR A 207 10.13 13.15 -0.71
N LEU A 208 9.51 13.19 -1.89
CA LEU A 208 8.05 13.10 -2.01
C LEU A 208 7.52 11.71 -1.61
N PHE A 209 8.21 10.63 -1.99
CA PHE A 209 7.86 9.28 -1.57
C PHE A 209 7.82 9.16 -0.04
N PHE A 210 8.90 9.55 0.65
CA PHE A 210 8.95 9.50 2.10
C PHE A 210 7.94 10.46 2.74
N ALA A 211 7.72 11.65 2.17
CA ALA A 211 6.74 12.61 2.67
C ALA A 211 5.29 12.11 2.55
N LEU A 212 4.93 11.50 1.43
CA LEU A 212 3.60 10.91 1.22
C LEU A 212 3.38 9.63 2.05
N THR A 213 4.47 8.95 2.41
CA THR A 213 4.43 7.71 3.18
C THR A 213 4.28 7.95 4.67
N TYR A 214 5.06 8.86 5.26
CA TYR A 214 5.13 9.02 6.72
C TYR A 214 4.44 10.30 7.24
N PRO A 215 4.93 11.52 6.96
CA PRO A 215 4.36 12.73 7.56
C PRO A 215 2.94 13.03 7.05
N LEU A 216 2.57 12.64 5.82
CA LEU A 216 1.18 12.81 5.36
C LEU A 216 0.16 12.07 6.24
N GLN A 217 0.52 10.87 6.71
CA GLN A 217 -0.36 10.09 7.60
C GLN A 217 -0.54 10.79 8.94
N MET A 218 0.57 11.24 9.53
CA MET A 218 0.54 12.02 10.78
C MET A 218 -0.23 13.32 10.62
N PHE A 219 -0.04 14.02 9.50
CA PHE A 219 -0.76 15.25 9.21
C PHE A 219 -2.27 15.06 9.16
N GLY A 220 -2.75 13.97 8.53
CA GLY A 220 -4.19 13.65 8.50
C GLY A 220 -4.77 13.50 9.91
N MET A 221 -4.10 12.74 10.78
CA MET A 221 -4.55 12.54 12.16
C MET A 221 -4.56 13.84 12.98
N VAL A 222 -3.51 14.66 12.85
CA VAL A 222 -3.38 15.94 13.58
C VAL A 222 -4.41 16.95 13.08
N LEU A 223 -4.58 17.05 11.75
CA LEU A 223 -5.57 17.93 11.15
C LEU A 223 -6.99 17.56 11.60
N ALA A 224 -7.31 16.26 11.64
CA ALA A 224 -8.61 15.80 12.09
C ALA A 224 -8.87 16.16 13.56
N GLY A 225 -7.87 16.03 14.44
CA GLY A 225 -7.98 16.51 15.83
C GLY A 225 -8.17 18.03 15.92
N ALA A 226 -7.42 18.80 15.14
CA ALA A 226 -7.53 20.25 15.12
C ALA A 226 -8.87 20.78 14.58
N VAL A 227 -9.47 20.08 13.62
CA VAL A 227 -10.75 20.46 12.99
C VAL A 227 -11.95 20.03 13.84
N VAL A 228 -11.92 18.84 14.43
CA VAL A 228 -13.05 18.29 15.19
C VAL A 228 -13.08 18.79 16.62
N GLY A 229 -11.91 19.11 17.21
CA GLY A 229 -11.78 19.61 18.58
C GLY A 229 -11.55 18.48 19.58
N ASP A 230 -11.88 18.76 20.84
CA ASP A 230 -11.61 17.84 21.94
C ASP A 230 -12.55 16.63 21.94
N MET A 231 -12.02 15.50 22.41
CA MET A 231 -12.80 14.28 22.57
C MET A 231 -13.91 14.49 23.63
N PRO A 232 -15.13 13.97 23.40
CA PRO A 232 -16.18 13.98 24.42
C PRO A 232 -15.68 13.40 25.75
N GLN A 233 -16.08 13.99 26.86
CA GLN A 233 -15.67 13.50 28.18
C GLN A 233 -16.47 12.26 28.56
N LYS A 234 -15.77 11.20 28.98
CA LYS A 234 -16.43 9.99 29.45
C LYS A 234 -17.18 10.29 30.75
N PRO A 235 -18.46 9.87 30.89
CA PRO A 235 -19.20 10.00 32.12
C PRO A 235 -18.45 9.39 33.31
N GLU A 236 -18.42 10.09 34.42
CA GLU A 236 -17.83 9.58 35.66
C GLU A 236 -18.81 8.61 36.31
N MET A 237 -18.34 7.38 36.61
CA MET A 237 -19.17 6.43 37.35
C MET A 237 -19.53 7.02 38.71
N PRO A 238 -20.82 7.19 39.04
CA PRO A 238 -21.21 7.66 40.35
C PRO A 238 -20.77 6.61 41.37
N ALA A 239 -19.86 6.99 42.24
CA ALA A 239 -19.38 6.16 43.33
C ALA A 239 -19.32 6.98 44.60
N TRP A 240 -19.88 6.45 45.69
CA TRP A 240 -19.71 7.04 47.02
C TRP A 240 -19.30 5.98 48.03
N THR A 241 -18.51 6.39 49.00
CA THR A 241 -18.15 5.55 50.14
C THR A 241 -19.08 5.89 51.29
N ASP A 242 -19.74 4.89 51.88
CA ASP A 242 -20.56 5.12 53.08
C ASP A 242 -19.70 5.32 54.34
N SER A 243 -20.34 5.62 55.47
CA SER A 243 -19.66 5.81 56.75
C SER A 243 -18.95 4.56 57.28
N GLU A 244 -19.24 3.38 56.73
CA GLU A 244 -18.59 2.11 57.08
C GLU A 244 -17.40 1.79 56.16
N GLY A 245 -17.10 2.64 55.18
CA GLY A 245 -15.99 2.45 54.24
C GLY A 245 -16.35 1.57 53.04
N VAL A 246 -17.63 1.28 52.80
CA VAL A 246 -18.08 0.48 51.66
C VAL A 246 -18.33 1.39 50.46
N ASN A 247 -17.72 1.07 49.32
CA ASN A 247 -17.97 1.76 48.06
C ASN A 247 -19.27 1.25 47.42
N HIS A 248 -20.20 2.17 47.23
CA HIS A 248 -21.42 1.96 46.46
C HIS A 248 -21.23 2.53 45.07
N VAL A 249 -21.50 1.71 44.06
CA VAL A 249 -21.51 2.11 42.65
C VAL A 249 -22.90 1.79 42.13
N PRO A 250 -23.89 2.69 42.25
CA PRO A 250 -25.16 2.47 41.58
C PRO A 250 -24.94 2.55 40.07
N TYR A 251 -25.36 1.50 39.38
CA TYR A 251 -25.62 1.59 37.96
C TYR A 251 -27.11 1.89 37.84
N ASP A 252 -27.46 3.17 37.78
CA ASP A 252 -28.84 3.65 37.69
C ASP A 252 -29.20 4.07 36.25
N GLU A 253 -30.50 4.18 35.96
CA GLU A 253 -31.02 4.56 34.63
C GLU A 253 -30.48 5.93 34.17
N ALA A 254 -30.19 6.84 35.10
CA ALA A 254 -29.62 8.15 34.80
C ALA A 254 -28.17 8.05 34.28
N TYR A 255 -27.34 7.19 34.86
CA TYR A 255 -26.00 6.93 34.37
C TYR A 255 -26.00 6.17 33.03
N GLU A 256 -26.94 5.22 32.83
CA GLU A 256 -27.16 4.59 31.52
C GLU A 256 -27.48 5.64 30.44
N GLU A 257 -28.41 6.56 30.69
CA GLU A 257 -28.76 7.62 29.73
C GLU A 257 -27.58 8.54 29.42
N GLU A 258 -26.74 8.85 30.42
CA GLU A 258 -25.53 9.64 30.22
C GLU A 258 -24.45 8.87 29.42
N CYS A 259 -24.30 7.57 29.65
CA CYS A 259 -23.46 6.69 28.83
C CYS A 259 -23.94 6.62 27.38
N ASP A 260 -25.25 6.52 27.15
CA ASP A 260 -25.84 6.49 25.81
C ASP A 260 -25.65 7.81 25.07
N ARG A 261 -25.83 8.95 25.77
CA ARG A 261 -25.54 10.28 25.22
C ARG A 261 -24.06 10.41 24.85
N TYR A 262 -23.15 10.00 25.74
CA TYR A 262 -21.72 9.99 25.45
C TYR A 262 -21.38 9.09 24.26
N ALA A 263 -21.98 7.90 24.16
CA ALA A 263 -21.75 7.00 23.04
C ALA A 263 -22.18 7.64 21.71
N ALA A 264 -23.35 8.28 21.67
CA ALA A 264 -23.84 8.99 20.49
C ALA A 264 -22.93 10.19 20.12
N GLU A 265 -22.50 10.99 21.12
CA GLU A 265 -21.56 12.09 20.89
C GLU A 265 -20.20 11.60 20.37
N LEU A 266 -19.70 10.50 20.94
CA LEU A 266 -18.45 9.87 20.54
C LEU A 266 -18.52 9.33 19.11
N GLU A 267 -19.64 8.71 18.72
CA GLU A 267 -19.85 8.24 17.36
C GLU A 267 -19.81 9.41 16.36
N VAL A 268 -20.52 10.50 16.64
CA VAL A 268 -20.49 11.72 15.81
C VAL A 268 -19.08 12.30 15.74
N TYR A 269 -18.36 12.37 16.86
CA TYR A 269 -16.97 12.82 16.93
C TYR A 269 -16.05 11.95 16.05
N GLN A 270 -16.14 10.62 16.20
CA GLN A 270 -15.33 9.68 15.43
C GLN A 270 -15.64 9.76 13.94
N ASN A 271 -16.91 9.82 13.56
CA ASN A 271 -17.33 9.95 12.16
C ASN A 271 -16.79 11.24 11.52
N LYS A 272 -16.86 12.38 12.22
CA LYS A 272 -16.27 13.64 11.74
C LYS A 272 -14.75 13.54 11.60
N ARG A 273 -14.07 12.96 12.59
CA ARG A 273 -12.61 12.82 12.60
C ARG A 273 -12.13 11.88 11.49
N GLN A 274 -12.83 10.78 11.31
CA GLN A 274 -12.58 9.80 10.25
C GLN A 274 -12.76 10.45 8.87
N PHE A 275 -13.84 11.20 8.66
CA PHE A 275 -14.08 11.93 7.41
C PHE A 275 -12.92 12.87 7.04
N VAL A 276 -12.47 13.72 7.98
CA VAL A 276 -11.33 14.64 7.73
C VAL A 276 -10.05 13.86 7.42
N THR A 277 -9.80 12.78 8.17
CA THR A 277 -8.63 11.92 7.98
C THR A 277 -8.64 11.25 6.61
N ASP A 278 -9.78 10.69 6.21
CA ASP A 278 -9.95 9.99 4.93
C ASP A 278 -9.77 10.94 3.75
N MET A 279 -10.22 12.20 3.84
CA MET A 279 -9.95 13.21 2.81
C MET A 279 -8.46 13.44 2.56
N VAL A 280 -7.64 13.44 3.61
CA VAL A 280 -6.18 13.56 3.47
C VAL A 280 -5.61 12.26 2.89
N TYR A 281 -6.12 11.11 3.34
CA TYR A 281 -5.64 9.81 2.93
C TYR A 281 -6.00 9.41 1.50
N LEU A 282 -7.01 10.03 0.88
CA LEU A 282 -7.31 9.88 -0.54
C LEU A 282 -6.08 10.17 -1.44
N PHE A 283 -5.16 11.01 -0.98
CA PHE A 283 -3.93 11.35 -1.69
C PHE A 283 -2.72 10.51 -1.28
N SER A 284 -2.90 9.49 -0.45
CA SER A 284 -1.84 8.62 0.05
C SER A 284 -1.96 7.22 -0.60
N PRO A 285 -1.16 6.93 -1.66
CA PRO A 285 -1.11 5.60 -2.25
C PRO A 285 -0.81 4.49 -1.22
N VAL A 286 -0.06 4.82 -0.16
CA VAL A 286 0.24 3.89 0.95
C VAL A 286 -1.03 3.52 1.70
N ARG A 287 -1.86 4.49 2.10
CA ARG A 287 -3.11 4.21 2.83
C ARG A 287 -4.10 3.44 1.96
N THR A 288 -4.21 3.81 0.69
CA THR A 288 -5.05 3.11 -0.27
C THR A 288 -4.60 1.67 -0.48
N TYR A 289 -3.29 1.44 -0.60
CA TYR A 289 -2.70 0.10 -0.68
C TYR A 289 -2.97 -0.72 0.59
N SER A 290 -2.64 -0.18 1.77
CA SER A 290 -2.89 -0.84 3.05
C SER A 290 -4.36 -1.12 3.33
N ALA A 291 -5.27 -0.29 2.81
CA ALA A 291 -6.71 -0.53 2.91
C ALA A 291 -7.13 -1.77 2.09
N VAL A 292 -6.56 -1.98 0.90
CA VAL A 292 -6.84 -3.19 0.11
C VAL A 292 -6.27 -4.41 0.81
N THR A 293 -5.00 -4.37 1.24
CA THR A 293 -4.33 -5.53 1.84
C THR A 293 -4.99 -5.92 3.16
N SER A 294 -5.24 -4.98 4.08
CA SER A 294 -5.91 -5.28 5.37
C SER A 294 -7.30 -5.88 5.19
N THR A 295 -8.12 -5.34 4.28
CA THR A 295 -9.46 -5.88 3.98
C THR A 295 -9.40 -7.28 3.38
N THR A 296 -8.33 -7.58 2.64
CA THR A 296 -8.13 -8.88 2.01
C THR A 296 -7.63 -9.94 3.00
N VAL A 297 -6.85 -9.54 4.02
CA VAL A 297 -6.34 -10.45 5.07
C VAL A 297 -7.39 -10.71 6.16
N HIS A 298 -8.24 -9.72 6.46
CA HIS A 298 -9.29 -9.81 7.49
C HIS A 298 -10.71 -9.60 6.91
N PRO A 299 -11.19 -10.47 6.00
CA PRO A 299 -12.51 -10.30 5.41
C PRO A 299 -13.67 -10.58 6.38
N SER A 300 -13.44 -11.30 7.49
CA SER A 300 -14.51 -11.67 8.44
C SER A 300 -15.08 -10.51 9.26
N GLU A 301 -14.40 -9.36 9.33
CA GLU A 301 -14.86 -8.20 10.09
C GLU A 301 -15.93 -7.37 9.36
N LEU A 302 -16.11 -7.56 8.04
CA LEU A 302 -17.03 -6.79 7.22
C LEU A 302 -17.97 -7.71 6.42
N PRO A 303 -19.23 -7.31 6.18
CA PRO A 303 -20.07 -7.97 5.21
C PRO A 303 -19.35 -8.08 3.84
N PRO A 304 -19.48 -9.19 3.10
CA PRO A 304 -18.74 -9.40 1.85
C PRO A 304 -18.93 -8.28 0.82
N GLU A 305 -20.13 -7.68 0.77
CA GLU A 305 -20.44 -6.57 -0.13
C GLU A 305 -19.67 -5.29 0.22
N GLU A 306 -19.55 -4.98 1.51
CA GLU A 306 -18.81 -3.81 2.00
C GLU A 306 -17.30 -3.98 1.83
N ALA A 307 -16.80 -5.20 2.07
CA ALA A 307 -15.41 -5.55 1.82
C ALA A 307 -15.05 -5.37 0.33
N ALA A 308 -15.90 -5.85 -0.57
CA ALA A 308 -15.71 -5.72 -2.02
C ALA A 308 -15.75 -4.26 -2.48
N ASP A 309 -16.70 -3.45 -2.00
CA ASP A 309 -16.78 -2.02 -2.30
C ASP A 309 -15.54 -1.27 -1.81
N ARG A 310 -15.07 -1.56 -0.58
CA ARG A 310 -13.84 -0.99 -0.04
C ARG A 310 -12.62 -1.35 -0.88
N ILE A 311 -12.46 -2.61 -1.27
CA ILE A 311 -11.37 -3.05 -2.16
C ILE A 311 -11.43 -2.29 -3.49
N TRP A 312 -12.60 -2.25 -4.13
CA TRP A 312 -12.76 -1.62 -5.44
C TRP A 312 -12.45 -0.13 -5.43
N ARG A 313 -12.98 0.63 -4.45
CA ARG A 313 -12.72 2.07 -4.31
C ARG A 313 -11.23 2.37 -4.16
N ASN A 314 -10.53 1.56 -3.37
CA ASN A 314 -9.10 1.75 -3.16
C ASN A 314 -8.29 1.34 -4.40
N LEU A 315 -8.64 0.25 -5.09
CA LEU A 315 -8.02 -0.08 -6.39
C LEU A 315 -8.23 1.03 -7.42
N ALA A 316 -9.42 1.61 -7.51
CA ALA A 316 -9.70 2.72 -8.40
C ALA A 316 -8.83 3.94 -8.07
N ALA A 317 -8.68 4.29 -6.78
CA ALA A 317 -7.78 5.37 -6.37
C ALA A 317 -6.30 5.09 -6.72
N LEU A 318 -5.85 3.83 -6.57
CA LEU A 318 -4.51 3.39 -7.00
C LEU A 318 -4.30 3.39 -8.52
N ILE A 319 -5.37 3.41 -9.33
CA ILE A 319 -5.30 3.59 -10.78
C ILE A 319 -5.29 5.07 -11.14
N VAL A 320 -6.15 5.88 -10.52
CA VAL A 320 -6.28 7.31 -10.81
C VAL A 320 -4.99 8.06 -10.49
N PHE A 321 -4.36 7.78 -9.35
CA PHE A 321 -3.13 8.45 -8.94
C PHE A 321 -2.01 8.37 -10.01
N PRO A 322 -1.54 7.17 -10.42
CA PRO A 322 -0.53 7.07 -11.48
C PRO A 322 -1.02 7.63 -12.80
N ALA A 323 -2.30 7.47 -13.16
CA ALA A 323 -2.84 8.00 -14.42
C ALA A 323 -2.68 9.53 -14.53
N VAL A 324 -2.91 10.26 -13.45
CA VAL A 324 -2.71 11.72 -13.39
C VAL A 324 -1.24 12.09 -13.62
N PHE A 325 -0.31 11.41 -12.94
CA PHE A 325 1.13 11.68 -13.09
C PHE A 325 1.66 11.26 -14.46
N PHE A 326 1.19 10.14 -15.01
CA PHE A 326 1.50 9.72 -16.38
C PHE A 326 0.99 10.72 -17.40
N ALA A 327 -0.25 11.20 -17.26
CA ALA A 327 -0.79 12.23 -18.14
C ALA A 327 0.03 13.53 -18.07
N ALA A 328 0.42 13.97 -16.86
CA ALA A 328 1.28 15.13 -16.67
C ALA A 328 2.66 14.94 -17.31
N ALA A 329 3.28 13.77 -17.13
CA ALA A 329 4.55 13.41 -17.76
C ALA A 329 4.44 13.43 -19.29
N TYR A 330 3.39 12.81 -19.83
CA TYR A 330 3.12 12.72 -21.25
C TYR A 330 2.94 14.09 -21.89
N VAL A 331 2.02 14.92 -21.36
CA VAL A 331 1.77 16.26 -21.89
C VAL A 331 3.02 17.12 -21.84
N LYS A 332 3.79 17.06 -20.75
CA LYS A 332 5.02 17.83 -20.61
C LYS A 332 6.09 17.36 -21.57
N PHE A 333 6.28 16.05 -21.74
CA PHE A 333 7.26 15.48 -22.67
C PHE A 333 6.95 15.84 -24.12
N MET A 334 5.67 15.77 -24.52
CA MET A 334 5.24 16.15 -25.86
C MET A 334 5.51 17.63 -26.18
N ARG A 335 5.36 18.51 -25.18
CA ARG A 335 5.61 19.95 -25.29
C ARG A 335 7.06 20.37 -25.15
N MET A 336 7.98 19.46 -24.82
CA MET A 336 9.39 19.82 -24.73
C MET A 336 9.91 20.27 -26.09
N ASP A 337 10.50 21.46 -26.13
CA ASP A 337 11.18 21.98 -27.31
C ASP A 337 12.63 21.49 -27.28
N ILE A 338 13.06 20.78 -28.32
CA ILE A 338 14.31 19.98 -28.31
C ILE A 338 15.30 20.53 -29.36
N ARG A 339 15.13 21.80 -29.74
CA ARG A 339 16.04 22.54 -30.61
C ARG A 339 17.45 22.65 -30.01
#